data_AF-A0A940M445-F1
#
_entry.id   AF-A0A940M445-F1
#
_cell.length_a   1.000
_cell.length_b   1.000
_cell.length_c   1.000
_cell.angle_alpha   90.00
_cell.angle_beta   90.00
_cell.angle_gamma   90.00
#
_symmetry.space_group_name_H-M   'P 1'
#
loop_
_entity.id
_entity.type
_entity.pdbx_description
1 polymer ?
#
loop_
_entity_poly.entity_id
_entity_poly.type
_entity_poly.pdbx_seq_one_letter_code
_entity_poly.pdbx_strand_id
1 'polypeptide(L)'
;MGDAARLLALNNINIIMGRNGAGKSRFLRNIEGRSSQNKQDFYVRYVSPERAGSFKRDGNVLTNMSSNPEWLRHTRSVNQATNFKEASAMLFREAETLYLRRLASTPKIRMDPARNFEADRLSKVN
;
A
#
# COMPACT_ATOMS: atom_id res chain seq x y z
N MET A 1 -0.75 30.57 -7.92
CA MET A 1 -2.17 30.73 -7.57
C MET A 1 -2.75 29.40 -7.13
N GLY A 2 -3.19 29.30 -5.87
CA GLY A 2 -3.85 28.13 -5.26
C GLY A 2 -3.09 27.52 -4.07
N ASP A 3 -2.88 28.28 -2.99
CA ASP A 3 -1.97 27.89 -1.89
C ASP A 3 -2.57 26.99 -0.78
N ALA A 4 -3.88 26.74 -0.75
CA ALA A 4 -4.44 25.77 0.19
C ALA A 4 -5.82 25.29 -0.28
N ALA A 5 -5.93 24.00 -0.59
CA ALA A 5 -7.22 23.32 -0.65
C ALA A 5 -7.46 22.63 0.70
N ARG A 6 -8.65 22.82 1.26
CA ARG A 6 -9.08 22.20 2.52
C ARG A 6 -10.24 21.25 2.23
N LEU A 7 -10.22 20.09 2.87
CA LEU A 7 -11.36 19.18 2.92
C LEU A 7 -12.10 19.44 4.22
N LEU A 8 -13.41 19.59 4.15
CA LEU A 8 -14.29 19.80 5.30
C LEU A 8 -15.32 18.66 5.34
N ALA A 9 -15.84 18.35 6.54
CA ALA A 9 -16.86 17.33 6.75
C ALA A 9 -16.52 15.96 6.12
N LEU A 10 -15.30 15.47 6.40
CA LEU A 10 -14.84 14.17 5.91
C LEU A 10 -15.57 13.01 6.58
N ASN A 11 -15.87 11.97 5.79
CA ASN A 11 -16.35 10.68 6.26
C ASN A 11 -15.20 9.64 6.28
N ASN A 12 -15.51 8.39 6.63
CA ASN A 12 -14.56 7.27 6.54
C ASN A 12 -14.10 7.02 5.08
N ILE A 13 -14.98 7.26 4.11
CA ILE A 13 -14.70 7.14 2.68
C ILE A 13 -15.09 8.46 2.00
N ASN A 14 -14.18 9.05 1.24
CA ASN A 14 -14.40 10.31 0.54
C ASN A 14 -13.97 10.16 -0.92
N ILE A 15 -14.75 10.72 -1.83
CA ILE A 15 -14.50 10.65 -3.27
C ILE A 15 -14.21 12.06 -3.79
N ILE A 16 -13.06 12.23 -4.44
CA ILE A 16 -12.67 13.51 -5.06
C ILE A 16 -12.86 13.40 -6.58
N MET A 17 -13.79 14.19 -7.11
CA MET A 17 -14.13 14.23 -8.54
C MET A 17 -13.66 15.54 -9.18
N GLY A 18 -13.48 15.53 -10.49
CA GLY A 18 -13.09 16.72 -11.26
C GLY A 18 -12.49 16.35 -12.61
N ARG A 19 -12.34 17.34 -13.50
CA ARG A 19 -11.81 17.10 -14.87
C ARG A 19 -10.45 16.41 -14.88
N ASN A 20 -10.10 15.79 -16.00
CA ASN A 20 -8.74 15.31 -16.23
C ASN A 20 -7.75 16.48 -16.15
N GLY A 21 -6.64 16.29 -15.45
CA GLY A 21 -5.67 17.38 -15.20
C GLY A 21 -6.07 18.38 -14.11
N ALA A 22 -7.22 18.22 -13.42
CA ALA A 22 -7.63 19.11 -12.32
C ALA A 22 -6.72 19.07 -11.06
N GLY A 23 -5.64 18.31 -11.07
CA GLY A 23 -4.70 18.23 -9.94
C GLY A 23 -5.10 17.28 -8.81
N LYS A 24 -6.14 16.45 -8.97
CA LYS A 24 -6.62 15.49 -7.94
C LYS A 24 -5.50 14.63 -7.33
N SER A 25 -4.72 13.95 -8.17
CA SER A 25 -3.59 13.12 -7.72
C SER A 25 -2.43 13.94 -7.14
N ARG A 26 -2.25 15.20 -7.58
CA ARG A 26 -1.25 16.10 -6.99
C ARG A 26 -1.68 16.53 -5.58
N PHE A 27 -2.96 16.82 -5.40
CA PHE A 27 -3.54 17.18 -4.11
C PHE A 27 -3.39 16.05 -3.08
N LEU A 28 -3.75 14.82 -3.43
CA LEU A 28 -3.59 13.65 -2.54
C LEU A 28 -2.13 13.37 -2.18
N ARG A 29 -1.20 13.53 -3.14
CA ARG A 29 0.25 13.39 -2.87
C ARG A 29 0.79 14.48 -1.96
N ASN A 30 0.28 15.71 -2.07
CA ASN A 30 0.68 16.80 -1.18
C ASN A 30 0.21 16.57 0.25
N ILE A 31 -0.99 16.00 0.46
CA ILE A 31 -1.48 15.60 1.78
C ILE A 31 -0.52 14.56 2.38
N GLU A 32 -0.25 13.49 1.65
CA GLU A 32 0.69 12.45 2.10
C GLU A 32 2.08 13.02 2.41
N GLY A 33 2.62 13.85 1.52
CA GLY A 33 3.92 14.46 1.68
C GLY A 33 4.02 15.29 2.96
N ARG A 34 3.00 16.11 3.26
CA ARG A 34 2.97 16.93 4.48
C ARG A 34 2.75 16.08 5.74
N SER A 35 1.81 15.13 5.72
CA SER A 35 1.52 14.28 6.88
C SER A 35 2.68 13.33 7.22
N SER A 36 3.45 12.88 6.22
CA SER A 36 4.61 12.01 6.42
C SER A 36 5.74 12.64 7.24
N GLN A 37 5.79 13.98 7.31
CA GLN A 37 6.79 14.70 8.10
C GLN A 37 6.47 14.65 9.60
N ASN A 38 5.22 14.36 9.96
CA ASN A 38 4.75 14.29 11.33
C ASN A 38 4.17 12.89 11.64
N LYS A 39 5.05 11.88 11.61
CA LYS A 39 4.69 10.45 11.73
C LYS A 39 4.06 10.06 13.08
N GLN A 40 4.16 10.92 14.10
CA GLN A 40 3.63 10.63 15.44
C GLN A 40 2.10 10.75 15.50
N ASP A 41 1.52 11.64 14.69
CA ASP A 41 0.09 11.95 14.78
C ASP A 41 -0.76 11.15 13.78
N PHE A 42 -0.24 10.89 12.57
CA PHE A 42 -1.02 10.25 11.51
C PHE A 42 -0.17 9.32 10.62
N TYR A 43 -0.74 8.14 10.33
CA TYR A 43 -0.21 7.24 9.30
C TYR A 43 -0.95 7.45 7.98
N VAL A 44 -0.34 8.21 7.06
CA VAL A 44 -0.92 8.50 5.75
C VAL A 44 -0.12 7.77 4.67
N ARG A 45 -0.82 7.10 3.75
CA ARG A 45 -0.21 6.37 2.63
C ARG A 45 -0.94 6.69 1.33
N TYR A 46 -0.18 7.17 0.34
CA TYR A 46 -0.68 7.37 -1.02
C TYR A 46 -0.46 6.10 -1.83
N VAL A 47 -1.50 5.68 -2.55
CA VAL A 47 -1.47 4.54 -3.48
C VAL A 47 -1.79 5.06 -4.86
N SER A 48 -0.83 4.97 -5.79
CA SER A 48 -1.03 5.41 -7.16
C SER A 48 -1.98 4.47 -7.92
N PRO A 49 -2.77 4.99 -8.87
CA PRO A 49 -3.58 4.15 -9.73
C PRO A 49 -2.67 3.29 -10.62
N GLU A 50 -2.83 1.97 -10.53
CA GLU A 50 -2.12 0.99 -11.33
C GLU A 50 -2.70 0.96 -12.76
N ARG A 51 -1.84 0.78 -13.77
CA ARG A 51 -2.25 0.45 -15.15
C ARG A 51 -1.82 -1.00 -15.47
N ALA A 52 -2.47 -1.62 -16.45
CA ALA A 52 -2.33 -3.04 -16.82
C ALA A 52 -0.88 -3.60 -16.82
N GLY A 53 -0.73 -4.91 -16.60
CA GLY A 53 0.56 -5.63 -16.53
C GLY A 53 0.54 -6.81 -15.55
N SER A 54 1.62 -7.60 -15.47
CA SER A 54 1.68 -8.84 -14.65
C SER A 54 2.46 -8.66 -13.34
N PHE A 55 2.06 -9.39 -12.30
CA PHE A 55 2.82 -9.50 -11.05
C PHE A 55 4.04 -10.40 -11.28
N LYS A 56 5.23 -9.82 -11.31
CA LYS A 56 6.51 -10.55 -11.46
C LYS A 56 7.40 -10.26 -10.27
N ARG A 57 8.36 -11.16 -10.01
CA ARG A 57 9.38 -10.98 -8.96
C ARG A 57 10.59 -10.28 -9.55
N ASP A 58 11.04 -9.22 -8.89
CA ASP A 58 12.30 -8.55 -9.18
C ASP A 58 13.16 -8.51 -7.91
N GLY A 59 14.39 -9.02 -8.00
CA GLY A 59 15.36 -9.03 -6.90
C GLY A 59 15.83 -7.64 -6.51
N ASN A 60 15.87 -6.68 -7.46
CA ASN A 60 16.25 -5.30 -7.19
C ASN A 60 15.21 -4.60 -6.31
N VAL A 61 13.93 -4.93 -6.47
CA VAL A 61 12.86 -4.39 -5.63
C VAL A 61 13.01 -4.83 -4.18
N LEU A 62 13.34 -6.11 -3.95
CA LEU A 62 13.57 -6.63 -2.59
C LEU A 62 14.79 -5.97 -1.93
N THR A 63 15.89 -5.82 -2.66
CA THR A 63 17.09 -5.12 -2.17
C THR A 63 16.77 -3.67 -1.82
N ASN A 64 16.02 -2.97 -2.68
CA ASN A 64 15.64 -1.57 -2.45
C ASN A 64 14.69 -1.40 -1.27
N MET A 65 13.71 -2.29 -1.10
CA MET A 65 12.79 -2.27 0.04
C MET A 65 13.52 -2.55 1.36
N SER A 66 14.51 -3.43 1.34
CA SER A 66 15.28 -3.80 2.53
C SER A 66 16.29 -2.71 2.92
N SER A 67 16.93 -2.08 1.93
CA SER A 67 17.96 -1.05 2.16
C SER A 67 17.40 0.33 2.45
N ASN A 68 16.18 0.64 1.99
CA ASN A 68 15.55 1.94 2.18
C ASN A 68 14.06 1.79 2.54
N PRO A 69 13.70 1.99 3.83
CA PRO A 69 12.31 1.94 4.30
C PRO A 69 11.36 2.93 3.61
N GLU A 70 11.86 4.05 3.09
CA GLU A 70 11.07 5.05 2.36
C GLU A 70 10.93 4.72 0.86
N TRP A 71 11.66 3.74 0.34
CA TRP A 71 11.66 3.42 -1.10
C TRP A 71 10.27 3.10 -1.63
N LEU A 72 9.50 2.28 -0.90
CA LEU A 72 8.15 1.91 -1.31
C LEU A 72 7.23 3.12 -1.39
N ARG A 73 7.40 4.07 -0.46
CA ARG A 73 6.64 5.31 -0.42
C ARG A 73 6.97 6.20 -1.61
N HIS A 74 8.26 6.41 -1.88
CA HIS A 74 8.72 7.18 -3.03
C HIS A 74 8.27 6.56 -4.35
N THR A 75 8.43 5.25 -4.52
CA THR A 75 7.99 4.52 -5.72
C THR A 75 6.46 4.64 -5.92
N ARG A 76 5.65 4.70 -4.87
CA ARG A 76 4.18 4.88 -4.98
C ARG A 76 3.75 6.33 -5.25
N SER A 77 4.61 7.31 -4.99
CA SER A 77 4.32 8.74 -5.18
C SER A 77 4.39 9.22 -6.64
N VAL A 78 4.88 8.36 -7.56
CA VAL A 78 5.00 8.69 -8.99
C VAL A 78 3.88 8.02 -9.82
N ASN A 79 3.54 8.63 -10.96
CA ASN A 79 2.61 8.04 -11.91
C ASN A 79 3.31 6.91 -12.67
N GLN A 80 2.61 5.81 -12.92
CA GLN A 80 3.13 4.65 -13.68
C GLN A 80 4.39 4.03 -13.07
N ALA A 81 4.39 3.82 -11.75
CA ALA A 81 5.48 3.13 -11.09
C ALA A 81 5.59 1.69 -11.63
N THR A 82 6.60 1.45 -12.46
CA THR A 82 6.91 0.15 -13.09
C THR A 82 6.99 -0.95 -12.04
N ASN A 83 7.59 -0.64 -10.90
CA ASN A 83 7.89 -1.60 -9.85
C ASN A 83 6.75 -1.76 -8.84
N PHE A 84 5.58 -1.13 -9.06
CA PHE A 84 4.46 -1.23 -8.13
C PHE A 84 3.94 -2.66 -7.98
N LYS A 85 3.84 -3.38 -9.10
CA LYS A 85 3.36 -4.78 -9.12
C LYS A 85 4.37 -5.70 -8.45
N GLU A 86 5.65 -5.53 -8.75
CA GLU A 86 6.73 -6.30 -8.14
C GLU A 86 6.79 -6.08 -6.63
N ALA A 87 6.68 -4.83 -6.18
CA ALA A 87 6.64 -4.50 -4.77
C ALA A 87 5.40 -5.08 -4.07
N SER A 88 4.23 -5.04 -4.74
CA SER A 88 2.99 -5.61 -4.21
C SER A 88 3.05 -7.14 -4.15
N ALA A 89 3.65 -7.80 -5.15
CA ALA A 89 3.90 -9.25 -5.13
C ALA A 89 4.85 -9.65 -4.00
N MET A 90 5.89 -8.85 -3.75
CA MET A 90 6.82 -9.08 -2.62
C MET A 90 6.09 -8.95 -1.28
N LEU A 91 5.35 -7.85 -1.07
CA LEU A 91 4.59 -7.63 0.17
C LEU A 91 3.54 -8.72 0.41
N PHE A 92 2.89 -9.18 -0.65
CA PHE A 92 1.91 -10.27 -0.56
C PHE A 92 2.56 -11.56 -0.07
N ARG A 93 3.69 -11.95 -0.66
CA ARG A 93 4.45 -13.14 -0.23
C ARG A 93 5.03 -12.99 1.18
N GLU A 94 5.44 -11.79 1.56
CA GLU A 94 5.90 -11.51 2.91
C GLU A 94 4.76 -11.71 3.92
N ALA A 95 3.56 -11.20 3.63
CA ALA A 95 2.38 -11.42 4.46
C ALA A 95 2.02 -12.91 4.59
N GLU A 96 2.09 -13.65 3.48
CA GLU A 96 1.90 -15.11 3.48
C GLU A 96 2.96 -15.82 4.34
N THR A 97 4.24 -15.46 4.17
CA THR A 97 5.35 -16.04 4.94
C THR A 97 5.20 -15.77 6.44
N LEU A 98 4.85 -14.53 6.81
CA LEU A 98 4.59 -14.16 8.19
C LEU A 98 3.41 -14.93 8.77
N TYR A 99 2.36 -15.14 7.97
CA TYR A 99 1.23 -15.97 8.36
C TYR A 99 1.63 -17.43 8.58
N LEU A 100 2.38 -18.04 7.65
CA LEU A 100 2.84 -19.43 7.78
C LEU A 100 3.76 -19.61 9.00
N ARG A 101 4.65 -18.63 9.27
CA ARG A 101 5.47 -18.62 10.50
C ARG A 101 4.61 -18.54 11.76
N ARG A 102 3.58 -17.70 11.77
CA ARG A 102 2.62 -17.62 12.87
C ARG A 102 1.85 -18.93 13.05
N LEU A 103 1.44 -19.56 11.97
CA LEU A 103 0.76 -20.86 12.00
C LEU A 103 1.69 -21.91 12.62
N ALA A 104 2.95 -21.98 12.21
CA ALA A 104 3.94 -22.90 12.78
C ALA A 104 4.18 -22.65 14.29
N SER A 105 4.26 -21.39 14.73
CA SER A 105 4.54 -21.03 16.13
C SER A 105 3.31 -21.04 17.05
N THR A 106 2.09 -21.17 16.51
CA THR A 106 0.85 -21.10 17.28
C THR A 106 0.09 -22.43 17.19
N PRO A 107 0.24 -23.36 18.16
CA PRO A 107 -0.38 -24.68 18.11
C PRO A 107 -1.90 -24.67 17.87
N LYS A 108 -2.61 -23.72 18.48
CA LYS A 108 -4.07 -23.59 18.33
C LYS A 108 -4.51 -23.33 16.89
N ILE A 109 -3.73 -22.57 16.12
CA ILE A 109 -4.02 -22.29 14.71
C ILE A 109 -3.53 -23.44 13.83
N ARG A 110 -2.38 -24.03 14.16
CA ARG A 110 -1.78 -25.14 13.42
C ARG A 110 -2.63 -26.40 13.37
N MET A 111 -3.30 -26.72 14.47
CA MET A 111 -4.08 -27.94 14.62
C MET A 111 -5.49 -27.83 14.01
N ASP A 112 -5.88 -26.65 13.53
CA ASP A 112 -7.19 -26.41 12.94
C ASP A 112 -7.09 -26.43 11.40
N PRO A 113 -7.60 -27.48 10.72
CA PRO A 113 -7.51 -27.60 9.27
C PRO A 113 -8.33 -26.54 8.51
N ALA A 114 -9.27 -25.85 9.17
CA ALA A 114 -10.01 -24.75 8.56
C ALA A 114 -9.20 -23.44 8.50
N ARG A 115 -8.05 -23.38 9.18
CA ARG A 115 -7.21 -22.17 9.29
C ARG A 115 -6.06 -22.24 8.30
N ASN A 116 -6.13 -21.43 7.25
CA ASN A 116 -5.06 -21.26 6.28
C ASN A 116 -5.04 -19.82 5.75
N PHE A 117 -4.01 -19.46 4.97
CA PHE A 117 -3.85 -18.09 4.50
C PHE A 117 -5.04 -17.63 3.64
N GLU A 118 -5.59 -18.53 2.82
CA GLU A 118 -6.78 -18.26 2.01
C GLU A 118 -7.98 -17.89 2.89
N ALA A 119 -8.36 -18.79 3.81
CA ALA A 119 -9.52 -18.65 4.67
C ALA A 119 -9.42 -17.47 5.64
N ASP A 120 -8.25 -17.22 6.22
CA ASP A 120 -8.09 -16.20 7.26
C ASP A 120 -7.85 -14.78 6.70
N ARG A 121 -7.28 -14.67 5.50
CA ARG A 121 -6.78 -13.41 4.93
C ARG A 121 -7.35 -13.09 3.55
N LEU A 122 -7.27 -14.01 2.59
CA LEU A 122 -7.68 -13.72 1.20
C LEU A 122 -9.19 -13.60 1.04
N SER A 123 -9.95 -14.40 1.77
CA SER A 123 -11.42 -14.33 1.83
C SER A 123 -12.00 -12.97 2.28
N LYS A 124 -11.17 -12.10 2.87
CA LYS A 124 -11.55 -10.75 3.33
C LYS A 124 -11.24 -9.66 2.32
N VAL A 125 -10.51 -9.99 1.26
CA VAL A 125 -10.07 -9.08 0.21
C VAL A 125 -10.95 -9.22 -1.05
N ASN A 126 -11.50 -10.43 -1.25
CA ASN A 126 -12.49 -10.74 -2.29
C ASN A 126 -13.91 -10.57 -1.75
#